data_AF-A0A5E4JZB0-F1
#
_entry.id   AF-A0A5E4JZB0-F1
#
_cell.length_a   1.000
_cell.length_b   1.000
_cell.length_c   1.000
_cell.angle_alpha   90.00
_cell.angle_beta   90.00
_cell.angle_gamma   90.00
#
_symmetry.space_group_name_H-M   'P 1'
#
loop_
_entity.id
_entity.type
_entity.pdbx_description
1 polymer ?
#
loop_
_entity_poly.entity_id
_entity_poly.type
_entity_poly.pdbx_seq_one_letter_code
_entity_poly.pdbx_strand_id
1 'polypeptide(L)'
;MTEENKKPKYLEDLARYQYADVAARLGSSDETAPFAKGALEKLVDSFGVDKDILEGLKAGTYASEEGIAKAIAIYAGKYEKALGSMNVSEFYDVRSGILKSILGDEKANEAKAVFEKYKEQTVGSIKKKVSQAQMITKDKTGYFNDKQKEDAKKTLDKLGSIMSLINLLEQRNYEEIRNGATKSTYKETFGELLKKA
;
A
#
# COMPACT_ATOMS: atom_id res chain seq x y z
N MET A 1 14.57 -11.72 -31.64
CA MET A 1 14.02 -11.81 -30.28
C MET A 1 12.85 -10.84 -30.23
N THR A 2 11.63 -11.38 -30.20
CA THR A 2 10.38 -10.64 -30.08
C THR A 2 10.33 -9.93 -28.74
N GLU A 3 9.85 -8.68 -28.71
CA GLU A 3 9.52 -7.96 -27.49
C GLU A 3 8.45 -8.73 -26.72
N GLU A 4 8.88 -9.69 -25.89
CA GLU A 4 8.00 -10.31 -24.91
C GLU A 4 7.52 -9.22 -23.94
N ASN A 5 6.20 -9.10 -23.83
CA ASN A 5 5.45 -8.25 -22.91
C ASN A 5 6.16 -8.04 -21.56
N LYS A 6 7.04 -7.04 -21.48
CA LYS A 6 7.61 -6.62 -20.19
C LYS A 6 6.46 -6.07 -19.36
N LYS A 7 6.29 -6.63 -18.16
CA LYS A 7 5.29 -6.12 -17.22
C LYS A 7 5.52 -4.61 -17.04
N PRO A 8 4.45 -3.80 -17.00
CA PRO A 8 4.59 -2.38 -16.70
C PRO A 8 5.38 -2.17 -15.40
N LYS A 9 6.30 -1.20 -15.40
CA LYS A 9 7.20 -0.93 -14.27
C LYS A 9 6.47 -0.75 -12.94
N TYR A 10 5.28 -0.15 -12.93
CA TYR A 10 4.49 0.01 -11.70
C TYR A 10 4.04 -1.33 -11.09
N LEU A 11 3.82 -2.38 -11.89
CA LEU A 11 3.50 -3.70 -11.36
C LEU A 11 4.71 -4.35 -10.67
N GLU A 12 5.91 -4.15 -11.22
CA GLU A 12 7.16 -4.58 -10.57
C GLU A 12 7.40 -3.79 -9.28
N ASP A 13 7.20 -2.48 -9.32
CA ASP A 13 7.38 -1.59 -8.18
C ASP A 13 6.37 -1.90 -7.05
N LEU A 14 5.14 -2.33 -7.36
CA LEU A 14 4.18 -2.79 -6.35
C LEU A 14 4.70 -3.99 -5.57
N ALA A 15 5.18 -5.03 -6.27
CA ALA A 15 5.72 -6.22 -5.62
C ALA A 15 7.00 -5.91 -4.85
N ARG A 16 7.86 -5.05 -5.40
CA ARG A 16 9.13 -4.67 -4.79
C ARG A 16 8.95 -3.83 -3.53
N TYR A 17 8.04 -2.86 -3.54
CA TYR A 17 7.93 -1.87 -2.46
C TYR A 17 6.79 -2.15 -1.46
N GLN A 18 6.06 -3.26 -1.59
CA GLN A 18 4.95 -3.60 -0.67
C GLN A 18 5.37 -3.66 0.81
N TYR A 19 6.60 -4.13 1.10
CA TYR A 19 7.12 -4.16 2.47
C TYR A 19 7.44 -2.77 3.02
N ALA A 20 7.66 -1.78 2.16
CA ALA A 20 7.82 -0.39 2.59
C ALA A 20 6.50 0.23 3.05
N ASP A 21 5.39 -0.08 2.37
CA ASP A 21 4.05 0.30 2.84
C ASP A 21 3.74 -0.34 4.20
N VAL A 22 4.09 -1.63 4.37
CA VAL A 22 3.96 -2.31 5.67
C VAL A 22 4.80 -1.62 6.74
N ALA A 23 6.06 -1.30 6.45
CA ALA A 23 6.93 -0.60 7.39
C ALA A 23 6.38 0.78 7.77
N ALA A 24 5.82 1.52 6.80
CA ALA A 24 5.19 2.82 7.04
C ALA A 24 3.98 2.73 7.98
N ARG A 25 3.10 1.76 7.77
CA ARG A 25 1.91 1.56 8.63
C ARG A 25 2.26 1.02 10.01
N LEU A 26 3.28 0.18 10.12
CA LEU A 26 3.79 -0.27 11.43
C LEU A 26 4.47 0.88 12.19
N GLY A 27 5.25 1.70 11.50
CA GLY A 27 5.97 2.83 12.08
C GLY A 27 5.10 4.02 12.49
N SER A 28 3.82 4.06 12.11
CA SER A 28 2.92 5.18 12.43
C SER A 28 2.27 5.10 13.82
N SER A 29 2.56 4.06 14.60
CA SER A 29 2.03 3.87 15.96
C SER A 29 3.13 3.34 16.87
N ASP A 30 3.21 3.88 18.09
CA ASP A 30 4.18 3.46 19.10
C ASP A 30 4.07 1.96 19.42
N GLU A 31 2.86 1.41 19.39
CA GLU A 31 2.59 -0.01 19.65
C GLU A 31 3.22 -0.92 18.58
N THR A 32 3.20 -0.49 17.32
CA THR A 32 3.63 -1.32 16.18
C THR A 32 4.99 -0.91 15.62
N ALA A 33 5.54 0.24 16.03
CA ALA A 33 6.82 0.76 15.54
C ALA A 33 7.99 -0.22 15.66
N PRO A 34 8.13 -1.02 16.74
CA PRO A 34 9.21 -2.02 16.84
C PRO A 34 9.23 -3.03 15.69
N PHE A 35 8.10 -3.28 15.03
CA PHE A 35 7.99 -4.23 13.91
C PHE A 35 8.34 -3.62 12.55
N ALA A 36 8.47 -2.29 12.45
CA ALA A 36 8.78 -1.63 11.18
C ALA A 36 10.16 -2.05 10.63
N LYS A 37 11.14 -2.32 11.52
CA LYS A 37 12.46 -2.83 11.14
C LYS A 37 12.37 -4.16 10.39
N GLY A 38 11.58 -5.12 10.90
CA GLY A 38 11.40 -6.43 10.24
C GLY A 38 10.78 -6.31 8.85
N ALA A 39 9.85 -5.37 8.65
CA ALA A 39 9.32 -5.05 7.33
C ALA A 39 10.37 -4.43 6.41
N LEU A 40 11.22 -3.53 6.90
CA LEU A 40 12.35 -3.00 6.12
C LEU A 40 13.36 -4.09 5.74
N GLU A 41 13.62 -5.06 6.60
CA GLU A 41 14.52 -6.17 6.25
C GLU A 41 13.98 -6.96 5.06
N LYS A 42 12.67 -7.27 5.07
CA LYS A 42 11.99 -7.93 3.95
C LYS A 42 12.01 -7.11 2.66
N LEU A 43 11.87 -5.78 2.78
CA LEU A 43 12.03 -4.88 1.65
C LEU A 43 13.44 -5.01 1.05
N VAL A 44 14.48 -4.93 1.86
CA VAL A 44 15.87 -5.00 1.39
C VAL A 44 16.16 -6.35 0.74
N ASP A 45 15.70 -7.45 1.36
CA ASP A 45 15.84 -8.80 0.82
C ASP A 45 15.14 -8.96 -0.55
N SER A 46 14.10 -8.17 -0.83
CA SER A 46 13.38 -8.18 -2.12
C SER A 46 14.12 -7.52 -3.28
N PHE A 47 15.19 -6.76 -3.02
CA PHE A 47 15.94 -6.08 -4.09
C PHE A 47 16.81 -7.02 -4.93
N GLY A 48 17.03 -8.26 -4.48
CA GLY A 48 17.79 -9.25 -5.23
C GLY A 48 19.25 -8.84 -5.48
N VAL A 49 19.81 -8.05 -4.56
CA VAL A 49 21.22 -7.61 -4.59
C VAL A 49 22.10 -8.57 -3.79
N ASP A 50 23.40 -8.54 -4.06
CA ASP A 50 24.38 -9.35 -3.34
C ASP A 50 24.34 -9.09 -1.82
N LYS A 51 24.66 -10.14 -1.06
CA LYS A 51 24.56 -10.13 0.41
C LYS A 51 25.41 -9.02 1.04
N ASP A 52 26.59 -8.74 0.51
CA ASP A 52 27.49 -7.71 1.05
C ASP A 52 26.92 -6.29 0.84
N ILE A 53 26.29 -6.06 -0.32
CA ILE A 53 25.57 -4.81 -0.62
C ILE A 53 24.39 -4.64 0.33
N LEU A 54 23.68 -5.74 0.58
CA LEU A 54 22.53 -5.80 1.47
C LEU A 54 22.93 -5.51 2.94
N GLU A 55 24.06 -6.03 3.40
CA GLU A 55 24.59 -5.74 4.74
C GLU A 55 25.00 -4.27 4.88
N GLY A 56 25.68 -3.69 3.87
CA GLY A 56 25.99 -2.27 3.85
C GLY A 56 24.76 -1.37 3.84
N LEU A 57 23.73 -1.74 3.05
CA LEU A 57 22.47 -1.01 2.99
C LEU A 57 21.71 -1.09 4.32
N LYS A 58 21.68 -2.26 4.97
CA LYS A 58 21.09 -2.44 6.30
C LYS A 58 21.83 -1.59 7.34
N ALA A 59 23.17 -1.64 7.36
CA ALA A 59 23.99 -0.86 8.27
C ALA A 59 23.73 0.65 8.12
N GLY A 60 23.69 1.16 6.89
CA GLY A 60 23.42 2.57 6.62
C GLY A 60 21.98 2.99 6.94
N THR A 61 21.00 2.16 6.58
CA THR A 61 19.57 2.45 6.83
C THR A 61 19.24 2.44 8.31
N TYR A 62 19.86 1.53 9.07
CA TYR A 62 19.59 1.35 10.50
C TYR A 62 20.56 2.11 11.41
N ALA A 63 21.40 2.98 10.85
CA ALA A 63 22.34 3.79 11.62
C ALA A 63 21.65 4.80 12.55
N SER A 64 20.43 5.23 12.21
CA SER A 64 19.65 6.16 13.03
C SER A 64 18.14 6.01 12.79
N GLU A 65 17.33 6.49 13.72
CA GLU A 65 15.87 6.57 13.57
C GLU A 65 15.46 7.44 12.38
N GLU A 66 16.19 8.54 12.14
CA GLU A 66 15.99 9.39 10.96
C GLU A 66 16.27 8.64 9.65
N GLY A 67 17.31 7.81 9.61
CA GLY A 67 17.64 6.96 8.47
C GLY A 67 16.51 5.98 8.15
N ILE A 68 15.97 5.34 9.18
CA ILE A 68 14.81 4.43 9.09
C ILE A 68 13.60 5.18 8.55
N ALA A 69 13.22 6.31 9.15
CA ALA A 69 12.06 7.10 8.75
C ALA A 69 12.16 7.57 7.30
N LYS A 70 13.35 8.04 6.88
CA LYS A 70 13.61 8.49 5.51
C LYS A 70 13.52 7.35 4.50
N ALA A 71 14.07 6.18 4.82
CA ALA A 71 13.96 5.01 3.94
C ALA A 71 12.50 4.58 3.78
N ILE A 72 11.75 4.49 4.88
CA ILE A 72 10.32 4.19 4.88
C ILE A 72 9.58 5.18 3.98
N ALA A 73 9.75 6.49 4.19
CA ALA A 73 9.06 7.52 3.42
C ALA A 73 9.35 7.41 1.90
N ILE A 74 10.61 7.22 1.52
CA ILE A 74 11.00 7.10 0.10
C ILE A 74 10.36 5.87 -0.54
N TYR A 75 10.49 4.70 0.09
CA TYR A 75 10.05 3.45 -0.53
C TYR A 75 8.53 3.26 -0.46
N ALA A 76 7.88 3.70 0.62
CA ALA A 76 6.41 3.72 0.70
C ALA A 76 5.82 4.68 -0.33
N GLY A 77 6.46 5.84 -0.57
CA GLY A 77 6.07 6.75 -1.64
C GLY A 77 6.17 6.13 -3.04
N LYS A 78 7.16 5.25 -3.27
CA LYS A 78 7.25 4.49 -4.53
C LYS A 78 6.11 3.46 -4.66
N TYR A 79 5.77 2.76 -3.58
CA TYR A 79 4.61 1.87 -3.56
C TYR A 79 3.31 2.63 -3.85
N GLU A 80 3.07 3.74 -3.16
CA GLU A 80 1.87 4.56 -3.36
C GLU A 80 1.78 5.10 -4.78
N LYS A 81 2.89 5.55 -5.36
CA LYS A 81 2.95 6.01 -6.75
C LYS A 81 2.62 4.88 -7.72
N ALA A 82 3.17 3.68 -7.49
CA ALA A 82 2.89 2.51 -8.31
C ALA A 82 1.41 2.11 -8.24
N LEU A 83 0.85 2.04 -7.03
CA LEU A 83 -0.56 1.79 -6.77
C LEU A 83 -1.45 2.82 -7.47
N GLY A 84 -1.13 4.10 -7.31
CA GLY A 84 -1.90 5.20 -7.89
C GLY A 84 -1.83 5.28 -9.42
N SER A 85 -0.83 4.64 -10.04
CA SER A 85 -0.68 4.59 -11.50
C SER A 85 -1.54 3.52 -12.15
N MET A 86 -2.00 2.51 -11.39
CA MET A 86 -2.84 1.45 -11.93
C MET A 86 -4.23 1.96 -12.27
N ASN A 87 -4.76 1.46 -13.38
CA ASN A 87 -6.16 1.57 -13.72
C ASN A 87 -6.99 0.70 -12.78
N VAL A 88 -8.28 1.01 -12.59
CA VAL A 88 -9.15 0.25 -11.66
C VAL A 88 -9.31 -1.21 -12.10
N SER A 89 -9.32 -1.50 -13.40
CA SER A 89 -9.36 -2.87 -13.92
C SER A 89 -8.09 -3.65 -13.55
N GLU A 90 -6.92 -3.04 -13.75
CA GLU A 90 -5.65 -3.67 -13.39
C GLU A 90 -5.53 -3.90 -11.88
N PHE A 91 -5.98 -2.93 -11.08
CA PHE A 91 -6.07 -3.10 -9.63
C PHE A 91 -6.93 -4.31 -9.27
N TYR A 92 -8.10 -4.47 -9.90
CA TYR A 92 -8.94 -5.64 -9.70
C TYR A 92 -8.19 -6.93 -10.06
N ASP A 93 -7.56 -6.98 -11.23
CA ASP A 93 -6.86 -8.19 -11.69
C ASP A 93 -5.76 -8.62 -10.70
N VAL A 94 -4.96 -7.64 -10.25
CA VAL A 94 -3.88 -7.86 -9.27
C VAL A 94 -4.39 -8.28 -7.89
N ARG A 95 -5.59 -7.82 -7.48
CA ARG A 95 -6.16 -8.08 -6.14
C ARG A 95 -7.30 -9.11 -6.15
N SER A 96 -7.66 -9.65 -7.30
CA SER A 96 -8.79 -10.57 -7.47
C SER A 96 -8.66 -11.82 -6.61
N GLY A 97 -7.43 -12.33 -6.42
CA GLY A 97 -7.15 -13.47 -5.55
C GLY A 97 -7.54 -13.21 -4.08
N ILE A 98 -7.29 -12.00 -3.58
CA ILE A 98 -7.70 -11.59 -2.23
C ILE A 98 -9.23 -11.50 -2.13
N LEU A 99 -9.88 -10.94 -3.16
CA LEU A 99 -11.33 -10.83 -3.16
C LEU A 99 -12.00 -12.21 -3.17
N LYS A 100 -11.47 -13.13 -3.98
CA LYS A 100 -11.91 -14.53 -4.07
C LYS A 100 -11.68 -15.31 -2.79
N SER A 101 -10.57 -15.09 -2.10
CA SER A 101 -10.30 -15.78 -0.84
C SER A 101 -11.27 -15.39 0.29
N ILE A 102 -11.84 -14.18 0.22
CA ILE A 102 -12.81 -13.68 1.21
C ILE A 102 -14.25 -14.03 0.83
N LEU A 103 -14.64 -13.80 -0.43
CA LEU A 103 -16.05 -13.84 -0.86
C LEU A 103 -16.41 -15.10 -1.65
N GLY A 104 -15.42 -15.90 -2.06
CA GLY A 104 -15.60 -16.96 -3.04
C GLY A 104 -15.67 -16.44 -4.48
N ASP A 105 -15.55 -17.35 -5.45
CA ASP A 105 -15.48 -16.98 -6.88
C ASP A 105 -16.75 -16.27 -7.39
N GLU A 106 -17.94 -16.74 -6.99
CA GLU A 106 -19.22 -16.18 -7.46
C GLU A 106 -19.37 -14.69 -7.09
N LYS A 107 -19.19 -14.36 -5.81
CA LYS A 107 -19.29 -12.98 -5.32
C LYS A 107 -18.11 -12.10 -5.78
N ALA A 108 -16.92 -12.66 -5.94
CA ALA A 108 -15.80 -11.92 -6.51
C ALA A 108 -16.02 -11.56 -7.99
N ASN A 109 -16.73 -12.40 -8.74
CA ASN A 109 -17.13 -12.12 -10.12
C ASN A 109 -18.25 -11.07 -10.18
N GLU A 110 -19.24 -11.09 -9.27
CA GLU A 110 -20.23 -10.02 -9.14
C GLU A 110 -19.55 -8.67 -8.87
N ALA A 111 -18.56 -8.66 -7.97
CA ALA A 111 -17.81 -7.46 -7.63
C ALA A 111 -17.03 -6.89 -8.82
N LYS A 112 -16.58 -7.73 -9.78
CA LYS A 112 -15.89 -7.26 -11.01
C LYS A 112 -16.68 -6.18 -11.74
N ALA A 113 -18.00 -6.31 -11.82
CA ALA A 113 -18.86 -5.33 -12.47
C ALA A 113 -18.78 -3.94 -11.83
N VAL A 114 -18.45 -3.84 -10.53
CA VAL A 114 -18.23 -2.56 -9.86
C VAL A 114 -16.93 -1.91 -10.33
N PHE A 115 -15.85 -2.69 -10.45
CA PHE A 115 -14.54 -2.21 -10.92
C PHE A 115 -14.60 -1.79 -12.40
N GLU A 116 -15.29 -2.57 -13.24
CA GLU A 116 -15.43 -2.28 -14.68
C GLU A 116 -16.08 -0.92 -14.97
N LYS A 117 -16.99 -0.45 -14.11
CA LYS A 117 -17.60 0.90 -14.25
C LYS A 117 -16.58 2.03 -14.20
N TYR A 118 -15.39 1.79 -13.64
CA TYR A 118 -14.34 2.78 -13.47
C TYR A 118 -13.02 2.36 -14.14
N LYS A 119 -13.05 1.35 -15.03
CA LYS A 119 -11.86 0.69 -15.58
C LYS A 119 -10.81 1.65 -16.18
N GLU A 120 -11.23 2.76 -16.78
CA GLU A 120 -10.32 3.75 -17.41
C GLU A 120 -9.72 4.76 -16.43
N GLN A 121 -10.24 4.83 -15.20
CA GLN A 121 -9.70 5.71 -14.18
C GLN A 121 -8.56 5.03 -13.43
N THR A 122 -7.56 5.80 -13.03
CA THR A 122 -6.51 5.28 -12.15
C THR A 122 -6.94 5.36 -10.69
N VAL A 123 -6.41 4.45 -9.86
CA VAL A 123 -6.58 4.48 -8.40
C VAL A 123 -6.18 5.84 -7.83
N GLY A 124 -5.07 6.41 -8.29
CA GLY A 124 -4.59 7.72 -7.87
C GLY A 124 -5.56 8.86 -8.22
N SER A 125 -6.18 8.79 -9.41
CA SER A 125 -7.17 9.78 -9.83
C SER A 125 -8.45 9.74 -8.98
N ILE A 126 -8.91 8.54 -8.61
CA ILE A 126 -10.06 8.34 -7.72
C ILE A 126 -9.73 8.83 -6.32
N LYS A 127 -8.59 8.41 -5.75
CA LYS A 127 -8.12 8.84 -4.43
C LYS A 127 -8.05 10.35 -4.33
N LYS A 128 -7.48 11.03 -5.34
CA LYS A 128 -7.40 12.49 -5.39
C LYS A 128 -8.79 13.15 -5.40
N LYS A 129 -9.70 12.70 -6.28
CA LYS A 129 -11.06 13.24 -6.37
C LYS A 129 -11.84 13.07 -5.07
N VAL A 130 -11.77 11.87 -4.47
CA VAL A 130 -12.45 11.58 -3.19
C VAL A 130 -11.86 12.41 -2.06
N SER A 131 -10.53 12.52 -1.96
CA SER A 131 -9.88 13.34 -0.93
C SER A 131 -10.25 14.82 -1.05
N GLN A 132 -10.28 15.37 -2.26
CA GLN A 132 -10.70 16.75 -2.50
C GLN A 132 -12.16 16.96 -2.12
N ALA A 133 -13.06 16.05 -2.51
CA ALA A 133 -14.46 16.12 -2.16
C ALA A 133 -14.71 16.01 -0.64
N GLN A 134 -13.96 15.15 0.06
CA GLN A 134 -13.99 15.07 1.53
C GLN A 134 -13.51 16.37 2.19
N MET A 135 -12.45 16.98 1.68
CA MET A 135 -11.95 18.27 2.18
C MET A 135 -13.01 19.36 2.03
N ILE A 136 -13.63 19.49 0.85
CA ILE A 136 -14.67 20.49 0.57
C ILE A 136 -15.90 20.29 1.47
N THR A 137 -16.34 19.05 1.64
CA THR A 137 -17.54 18.74 2.44
C THR A 137 -17.32 18.92 3.95
N LYS A 138 -16.08 18.75 4.44
CA LYS A 138 -15.70 18.95 5.84
C LYS A 138 -15.32 20.40 6.16
N ASP A 139 -15.18 21.26 5.17
CA ASP A 139 -14.81 22.65 5.38
C ASP A 139 -15.86 23.43 6.18
N LYS A 140 -15.38 24.12 7.23
CA LYS A 140 -16.16 24.99 8.11
C LYS A 140 -15.78 26.46 7.99
N THR A 141 -14.77 26.79 7.19
CA THR A 141 -14.21 28.14 7.09
C THR A 141 -15.01 29.06 6.17
N GLY A 142 -15.86 28.49 5.31
CA GLY A 142 -16.64 29.25 4.33
C GLY A 142 -15.89 29.48 3.02
N TYR A 143 -14.73 28.83 2.80
CA TYR A 143 -14.00 28.91 1.54
C TYR A 143 -14.74 28.29 0.35
N PHE A 144 -15.69 27.39 0.61
CA PHE A 144 -16.47 26.72 -0.44
C PHE A 144 -17.96 27.07 -0.37
N ASN A 145 -18.52 27.42 -1.53
CA ASN A 145 -19.94 27.73 -1.69
C ASN A 145 -20.81 26.45 -1.77
N ASP A 146 -22.13 26.63 -1.70
CA ASP A 146 -23.09 25.51 -1.67
C ASP A 146 -23.02 24.62 -2.90
N LYS A 147 -22.80 25.21 -4.09
CA LYS A 147 -22.63 24.45 -5.33
C LYS A 147 -21.39 23.55 -5.28
N GLN A 148 -20.26 24.07 -4.81
CA GLN A 148 -19.03 23.30 -4.64
C GLN A 148 -19.23 22.16 -3.63
N LYS A 149 -19.98 22.40 -2.56
CA LYS A 149 -20.32 21.36 -1.57
C LYS A 149 -21.25 20.30 -2.15
N GLU A 150 -22.21 20.68 -2.99
CA GLU A 150 -23.10 19.74 -3.68
C GLU A 150 -22.34 18.88 -4.70
N ASP A 151 -21.47 19.48 -5.52
CA ASP A 151 -20.64 18.75 -6.49
C ASP A 151 -19.66 17.80 -5.80
N ALA A 152 -19.14 18.19 -4.64
CA ALA A 152 -18.32 17.33 -3.80
C ALA A 152 -19.13 16.14 -3.27
N LYS A 153 -20.36 16.34 -2.77
CA LYS A 153 -21.25 15.24 -2.34
C LYS A 153 -21.52 14.27 -3.48
N LYS A 154 -21.88 14.76 -4.68
CA LYS A 154 -22.07 13.91 -5.87
C LYS A 154 -20.83 13.11 -6.24
N THR A 155 -19.65 13.70 -6.06
CA THR A 155 -18.36 13.00 -6.26
C THR A 155 -18.19 11.87 -5.24
N LEU A 156 -18.53 12.09 -3.97
CA LEU A 156 -18.48 11.06 -2.93
C LEU A 156 -19.51 9.96 -3.17
N ASP A 157 -20.73 10.28 -3.59
CA ASP A 157 -21.76 9.28 -3.91
C ASP A 157 -21.32 8.41 -5.10
N LYS A 158 -20.68 9.03 -6.10
CA LYS A 158 -20.21 8.31 -7.29
C LYS A 158 -18.96 7.47 -7.06
N LEU A 159 -18.00 7.95 -6.26
CA LEU A 159 -16.67 7.33 -6.14
C LEU A 159 -16.40 6.70 -4.77
N GLY A 160 -17.23 6.97 -3.77
CA GLY A 160 -17.04 6.52 -2.39
C GLY A 160 -17.02 5.00 -2.29
N SER A 161 -17.97 4.32 -2.93
CA SER A 161 -18.07 2.84 -2.88
C SER A 161 -16.83 2.15 -3.48
N ILE A 162 -16.37 2.59 -4.66
CA ILE A 162 -15.17 2.01 -5.27
C ILE A 162 -13.90 2.34 -4.47
N MET A 163 -13.80 3.54 -3.91
CA MET A 163 -12.68 3.90 -3.05
C MET A 163 -12.64 3.07 -1.76
N SER A 164 -13.80 2.81 -1.15
CA SER A 164 -13.91 1.92 0.01
C SER A 164 -13.48 0.49 -0.32
N LEU A 165 -13.89 -0.05 -1.48
CA LEU A 165 -13.45 -1.37 -1.93
C LEU A 165 -11.93 -1.44 -2.15
N ILE A 166 -11.35 -0.44 -2.81
CA ILE A 166 -9.90 -0.33 -2.99
C ILE A 166 -9.18 -0.33 -1.64
N ASN A 167 -9.65 0.50 -0.70
CA ASN A 167 -9.05 0.60 0.64
C ASN A 167 -9.15 -0.71 1.42
N LEU A 168 -10.28 -1.40 1.36
CA LEU A 168 -10.46 -2.68 2.04
C LEU A 168 -9.52 -3.77 1.47
N LEU A 169 -9.38 -3.83 0.14
CA LEU A 169 -8.47 -4.77 -0.51
C LEU A 169 -7.01 -4.46 -0.19
N GLU A 170 -6.60 -3.19 -0.18
CA GLU A 170 -5.25 -2.79 0.21
C GLU A 170 -4.98 -3.02 1.70
N GLN A 171 -6.00 -2.86 2.57
CA GLN A 171 -5.90 -3.20 3.98
C GLN A 171 -5.70 -4.71 4.16
N ARG A 172 -6.45 -5.53 3.43
CA ARG A 172 -6.28 -6.98 3.48
C ARG A 172 -4.92 -7.42 2.96
N ASN A 173 -4.47 -6.85 1.84
CA ASN A 173 -3.14 -7.08 1.29
C ASN A 173 -2.05 -6.75 2.33
N TYR A 174 -2.18 -5.60 3.01
CA TYR A 174 -1.30 -5.23 4.12
C TYR A 174 -1.27 -6.29 5.22
N GLU A 175 -2.42 -6.80 5.67
CA GLU A 175 -2.49 -7.83 6.72
C GLU A 175 -1.80 -9.14 6.32
N GLU A 176 -1.97 -9.58 5.08
CA GLU A 176 -1.35 -10.80 4.57
C GLU A 176 0.18 -10.67 4.54
N ILE A 177 0.70 -9.51 4.13
CA ILE A 177 2.15 -9.25 4.06
C ILE A 177 2.73 -9.00 5.46
N ARG A 178 2.01 -8.26 6.32
CA ARG A 178 2.43 -7.90 7.68
C ARG A 178 2.82 -9.13 8.49
N ASN A 179 2.04 -10.21 8.42
CA ASN A 179 2.31 -11.43 9.18
C ASN A 179 3.68 -12.05 8.85
N GLY A 180 4.11 -11.95 7.59
CA GLY A 180 5.44 -12.40 7.16
C GLY A 180 6.57 -11.48 7.65
N ALA A 181 6.30 -10.18 7.77
CA ALA A 181 7.25 -9.16 8.19
C ALA A 181 7.46 -9.13 9.71
N THR A 182 6.42 -9.32 10.52
CA THR A 182 6.52 -9.28 11.99
C THR A 182 7.21 -10.53 12.55
N LYS A 183 7.16 -11.65 11.83
CA LYS A 183 7.78 -12.92 12.25
C LYS A 183 9.30 -12.83 12.41
N SER A 184 10.00 -12.04 11.59
CA SER A 184 11.46 -11.86 11.74
C SER A 184 11.79 -11.11 13.02
N THR A 185 11.06 -10.04 13.32
CA THR A 185 11.21 -9.29 14.58
C THR A 185 10.97 -10.18 15.79
N TYR A 186 9.88 -10.96 15.83
CA TYR A 186 9.64 -11.89 16.94
C TYR A 186 10.79 -12.90 17.11
N LYS A 187 11.32 -13.44 16.01
CA LYS A 187 12.44 -14.38 16.05
C LYS A 187 13.70 -13.72 16.63
N GLU A 188 14.01 -12.48 16.24
CA GLU A 188 15.13 -11.71 16.77
C GLU A 188 14.95 -11.45 18.28
N THR A 189 13.79 -10.91 18.67
CA THR A 189 13.48 -10.60 20.07
C THR A 189 13.54 -11.83 20.98
N PHE A 190 12.91 -12.95 20.59
CA PHE A 190 12.99 -14.18 21.38
C PHE A 190 14.44 -14.69 21.47
N GLY A 191 15.19 -14.64 20.37
CA GLY A 191 16.60 -15.04 20.36
C GLY A 191 17.48 -14.21 21.29
N GLU A 192 17.25 -12.90 21.38
CA GLU A 192 17.97 -12.02 22.30
C GLU A 192 17.62 -12.27 23.77
N LEU A 193 16.33 -12.44 24.07
CA LEU A 193 15.87 -12.73 25.43
C LEU A 193 16.44 -14.05 25.94
N LEU A 194 16.47 -15.09 25.08
CA LEU A 194 17.03 -16.40 25.43
C LEU A 194 18.54 -16.39 25.63
N LYS A 195 19.29 -15.47 25.01
CA LYS A 195 20.74 -15.31 25.23
C LYS A 195 21.08 -14.60 26.56
N LYS A 196 20.10 -13.88 27.13
CA LYS A 196 20.25 -13.12 28.37
C LYS A 196 19.75 -13.90 29.61
N ALA A 197 19.09 -15.03 29.40
CA ALA A 197 18.63 -15.96 30.44
C ALA A 197 19.68 -17.03 30.70
#